data_AF-A0A6A6ESR5-F1
#
_entry.id   AF-A0A6A6ESR5-F1
#
_cell.length_a   1.000
_cell.length_b   1.000
_cell.length_c   1.000
_cell.angle_alpha   90.00
_cell.angle_beta   90.00
_cell.angle_gamma   90.00
#
_symmetry.space_group_name_H-M   'P 1'
#
loop_
_entity.id
_entity.type
_entity.pdbx_description
1 polymer ?
#
loop_
_entity_poly.entity_id
_entity_poly.type
_entity_poly.pdbx_seq_one_letter_code
_entity_poly.pdbx_strand_id
1 'polypeptide(L)'
;MSIGRLTTSAFSGAIENTLALAHLNSDFSLVKIQAPAEYQELGLSLSKHRSEDAENGISHVTARKLGALFEELVPKTPNLFKAYGLRASKVIKDPKLNPRGSREHGIFADHIGADGTTIWAAATSGSAAIAAHLLACMLARMWPPAEATSIWAELVAERKRTSHIQLDREQLARWDAGARAWLSTADEAFKLNQKQLLLIINNIGIPVTTESKVSDGVIVAWQDAMLTLEKLLAGESQSVKAGAPLLGLSSWHLYPDMLVLGDAVKTIRQNDDLFPAGALVTLGLQNKELMEKGVYWSLPLAFLRYYSSPVISEASLNAFSSRISLDQFLQVALGSLMGQWIPSETGRTAEDAPFNWLQTLHHPCKEFLTATGHKFQEVHQLVQCGRRRFASFLSPVNIPRALALQTSEHS
;
A
#
# COMPACT_ATOMS: atom_id res chain seq x y z
N MET A 1 32.62 -26.04 56.55
CA MET A 1 32.07 -26.02 55.18
C MET A 1 30.60 -25.62 55.26
N SER A 2 30.23 -24.48 54.69
CA SER A 2 28.83 -24.09 54.47
C SER A 2 28.67 -23.87 52.98
N ILE A 3 27.95 -24.78 52.32
CA ILE A 3 27.43 -24.58 50.96
C ILE A 3 25.93 -24.65 51.13
N GLY A 4 25.29 -23.48 51.16
CA GLY A 4 23.85 -23.35 51.29
C GLY A 4 23.37 -22.18 50.45
N ARG A 5 22.47 -22.50 49.52
CA ARG A 5 21.67 -21.60 48.66
C ARG A 5 22.36 -20.97 47.45
N LEU A 6 22.40 -21.75 46.38
CA LEU A 6 22.23 -21.26 45.02
C LEU A 6 21.16 -22.12 44.35
N THR A 7 19.96 -21.57 44.15
CA THR A 7 19.00 -21.88 43.07
C THR A 7 17.65 -21.20 43.36
N THR A 8 16.99 -20.79 42.26
CA THR A 8 15.64 -20.20 42.11
C THR A 8 15.42 -18.70 42.33
N SER A 9 16.21 -17.85 41.68
CA SER A 9 15.81 -16.46 41.34
C SER A 9 15.53 -16.22 39.85
N ALA A 10 15.77 -17.21 38.98
CA ALA A 10 15.57 -17.04 37.53
C ALA A 10 14.12 -17.24 37.05
N PHE A 11 13.26 -17.90 37.84
CA PHE A 11 11.85 -18.14 37.46
C PHE A 11 10.86 -17.08 37.99
N SER A 12 11.18 -16.36 39.09
CA SER A 12 10.27 -15.33 39.64
C SER A 12 10.15 -14.13 38.70
N GLY A 13 11.27 -13.66 38.13
CA GLY A 13 11.25 -12.50 37.23
C GLY A 13 10.51 -12.74 35.91
N ALA A 14 10.49 -13.98 35.40
CA ALA A 14 9.71 -14.33 34.22
C ALA A 14 8.20 -14.39 34.54
N ILE A 15 7.83 -14.92 35.70
CA ILE A 15 6.43 -15.05 36.13
C ILE A 15 5.84 -13.68 36.50
N GLU A 16 6.58 -12.84 37.23
CA GLU A 16 6.16 -11.47 37.59
C GLU A 16 6.01 -10.57 36.36
N ASN A 17 6.95 -10.65 35.41
CA ASN A 17 6.82 -9.94 34.13
C ASN A 17 5.63 -10.44 33.31
N THR A 18 5.39 -11.76 33.29
CA THR A 18 4.23 -12.32 32.56
C THR A 18 2.91 -11.88 33.20
N LEU A 19 2.82 -11.83 34.53
CA LEU A 19 1.64 -11.34 35.25
C LEU A 19 1.41 -9.84 35.04
N ALA A 20 2.46 -9.01 35.10
CA ALA A 20 2.36 -7.58 34.84
C ALA A 20 1.98 -7.28 33.38
N LEU A 21 2.53 -8.03 32.42
CA LEU A 21 2.19 -7.92 30.99
C LEU A 21 0.77 -8.38 30.70
N ALA A 22 0.30 -9.44 31.36
CA ALA A 22 -1.10 -9.88 31.28
C ALA A 22 -2.03 -8.79 31.79
N HIS A 23 -1.70 -8.15 32.92
CA HIS A 23 -2.48 -7.05 33.48
C HIS A 23 -2.51 -5.82 32.53
N LEU A 24 -1.38 -5.43 31.94
CA LEU A 24 -1.32 -4.33 30.96
C LEU A 24 -2.11 -4.63 29.68
N ASN A 25 -2.05 -5.87 29.17
CA ASN A 25 -2.86 -6.29 28.03
C ASN A 25 -4.36 -6.27 28.35
N SER A 26 -4.74 -6.72 29.55
CA SER A 26 -6.12 -6.63 30.04
C SER A 26 -6.58 -5.17 30.14
N ASP A 27 -5.72 -4.26 30.60
CA ASP A 27 -6.06 -2.84 30.74
C ASP A 27 -6.45 -2.19 29.39
N PHE A 28 -5.71 -2.46 28.32
CA PHE A 28 -6.05 -1.96 26.98
C PHE A 28 -7.36 -2.52 26.41
N SER A 29 -7.80 -3.69 26.85
CA SER A 29 -9.08 -4.27 26.42
C SER A 29 -10.30 -3.61 27.10
N LEU A 30 -10.11 -2.98 28.25
CA LEU A 30 -11.20 -2.43 29.07
C LEU A 30 -11.43 -0.93 28.86
N VAL A 31 -10.41 -0.18 28.41
CA VAL A 31 -10.54 1.26 28.17
C VAL A 31 -11.20 1.52 26.81
N LYS A 32 -12.46 1.97 26.85
CA LYS A 32 -13.21 2.43 25.69
C LYS A 32 -13.48 3.93 25.79
N ILE A 33 -13.17 4.64 24.72
CA ILE A 33 -13.45 6.07 24.58
C ILE A 33 -14.67 6.23 23.69
N GLN A 34 -15.51 7.23 23.98
CA GLN A 34 -16.61 7.57 23.10
C GLN A 34 -16.06 8.07 21.76
N ALA A 35 -16.47 7.43 20.66
CA ALA A 35 -16.05 7.83 19.33
C ALA A 35 -16.53 9.26 19.00
N PRO A 36 -15.71 10.06 18.28
CA PRO A 36 -16.12 11.39 17.84
C PRO A 36 -17.37 11.34 16.96
N ALA A 37 -18.16 12.42 16.95
CA ALA A 37 -19.45 12.49 16.26
C ALA A 37 -19.34 12.17 14.76
N GLU A 38 -18.22 12.54 14.15
CA GLU A 38 -17.94 12.35 12.73
C GLU A 38 -17.83 10.88 12.31
N TYR A 39 -17.58 9.98 13.25
CA TYR A 39 -17.44 8.55 13.03
C TYR A 39 -18.70 7.75 13.39
N GLN A 40 -19.75 8.40 13.92
CA GLN A 40 -20.93 7.67 14.40
C GLN A 40 -21.62 6.88 13.28
N GLU A 41 -21.78 7.49 12.11
CA GLU A 41 -22.38 6.81 10.95
C GLU A 41 -21.53 5.62 10.48
N LEU A 42 -20.20 5.71 10.59
CA LEU A 42 -19.30 4.57 10.36
C LEU A 42 -19.64 3.42 11.31
N GLY A 43 -19.67 3.67 12.62
CA GLY A 43 -19.98 2.66 13.62
C GLY A 43 -21.36 2.00 13.41
N LEU A 44 -22.37 2.80 13.08
CA LEU A 44 -23.74 2.32 12.81
C LEU A 44 -23.88 1.51 11.52
N SER A 45 -22.98 1.69 10.56
CA SER A 45 -23.03 1.04 9.24
C SER A 45 -22.20 -0.24 9.16
N LEU A 46 -21.41 -0.54 10.19
CA LEU A 46 -20.65 -1.79 10.27
C LEU A 46 -21.57 -2.99 10.53
N SER A 47 -21.15 -4.17 10.05
CA SER A 47 -21.78 -5.43 10.44
C SER A 47 -21.58 -5.66 11.94
N LYS A 48 -22.47 -6.45 12.55
CA LYS A 48 -22.39 -6.78 13.98
C LYS A 48 -21.03 -7.36 14.35
N HIS A 49 -20.52 -8.29 13.53
CA HIS A 49 -19.21 -8.90 13.74
C HIS A 49 -18.05 -7.88 13.71
N ARG A 50 -18.04 -6.97 12.72
CA ARG A 50 -17.00 -5.92 12.61
C ARG A 50 -17.08 -4.91 13.75
N SER A 51 -18.28 -4.52 14.15
CA SER A 51 -18.49 -3.66 15.32
C SER A 51 -17.97 -4.32 16.60
N GLU A 52 -18.27 -5.61 16.81
CA GLU A 52 -17.77 -6.37 17.96
C GLU A 52 -16.24 -6.49 17.98
N ASP A 53 -15.60 -6.81 16.84
CA ASP A 53 -14.13 -6.89 16.77
C ASP A 53 -13.46 -5.52 16.98
N ALA A 54 -14.08 -4.46 16.46
CA ALA A 54 -13.57 -3.10 16.60
C ALA A 54 -13.74 -2.53 18.01
N GLU A 55 -14.72 -2.99 18.78
CA GLU A 55 -14.99 -2.46 20.13
C GLU A 55 -14.43 -3.33 21.26
N ASN A 56 -14.40 -4.65 21.06
CA ASN A 56 -14.03 -5.61 22.12
C ASN A 56 -13.01 -6.65 21.63
N GLY A 57 -12.68 -6.65 20.34
CA GLY A 57 -11.80 -7.64 19.74
C GLY A 57 -10.33 -7.23 19.68
N ILE A 58 -9.57 -7.97 18.86
CA ILE A 58 -8.13 -7.76 18.71
C ILE A 58 -7.83 -6.43 18.01
N SER A 59 -8.73 -5.97 17.15
CA SER A 59 -8.62 -4.69 16.46
C SER A 59 -8.64 -3.52 17.45
N HIS A 60 -9.52 -3.57 18.47
CA HIS A 60 -9.55 -2.59 19.57
C HIS A 60 -8.23 -2.56 20.35
N VAL A 61 -7.78 -3.73 20.82
CA VAL A 61 -6.53 -3.86 21.59
C VAL A 61 -5.33 -3.36 20.78
N THR A 62 -5.29 -3.67 19.49
CA THR A 62 -4.21 -3.22 18.59
C THR A 62 -4.23 -1.71 18.43
N ALA A 63 -5.41 -1.11 18.21
CA ALA A 63 -5.58 0.35 18.11
C ALA A 63 -5.14 1.07 19.38
N ARG A 64 -5.55 0.58 20.57
CA ARG A 64 -5.13 1.13 21.86
C ARG A 64 -3.63 1.07 22.09
N LYS A 65 -3.01 -0.09 21.81
CA LYS A 65 -1.56 -0.28 21.96
C LYS A 65 -0.78 0.63 21.03
N LEU A 66 -1.17 0.73 19.75
CA LEU A 66 -0.54 1.65 18.80
C LEU A 66 -0.75 3.10 19.22
N GLY A 67 -1.97 3.47 19.63
CA GLY A 67 -2.28 4.81 20.13
C GLY A 67 -1.36 5.21 21.29
N ALA A 68 -1.24 4.37 22.32
CA ALA A 68 -0.37 4.62 23.46
C ALA A 68 1.13 4.66 23.07
N LEU A 69 1.55 3.84 22.11
CA LEU A 69 2.95 3.77 21.69
C LEU A 69 3.43 5.04 20.96
N PHE A 70 2.53 5.64 20.19
CA PHE A 70 2.81 6.79 19.31
C PHE A 70 2.26 8.12 19.83
N GLU A 71 1.53 8.15 20.96
CA GLU A 71 0.83 9.34 21.49
C GLU A 71 1.70 10.61 21.51
N GLU A 72 2.94 10.49 22.00
CA GLU A 72 3.89 11.61 22.09
C GLU A 72 4.34 12.18 20.73
N LEU A 73 4.23 11.38 19.66
CA LEU A 73 4.65 11.74 18.31
C LEU A 73 3.49 12.30 17.48
N VAL A 74 2.25 12.22 17.97
CA VAL A 74 1.08 12.66 17.21
C VAL A 74 0.94 14.19 17.32
N PRO A 75 1.02 14.93 16.20
CA PRO A 75 0.75 16.37 16.21
C PRO A 75 -0.73 16.63 16.45
N LYS A 76 -1.05 17.84 16.93
CA LYS A 76 -2.43 18.27 17.13
C LYS A 76 -3.09 18.59 15.80
N THR A 77 -3.84 17.64 15.25
CA THR A 77 -4.54 17.78 13.96
C THR A 77 -6.03 17.46 14.05
N PRO A 78 -6.81 18.23 14.83
CA PRO A 78 -8.22 17.97 15.05
C PRO A 78 -9.08 18.13 13.79
N ASN A 79 -8.78 19.09 12.89
CA ASN A 79 -9.55 19.26 11.66
C ASN A 79 -9.34 18.10 10.71
N LEU A 80 -8.13 17.54 10.66
CA LEU A 80 -7.84 16.32 9.91
C LEU A 80 -8.63 15.13 10.42
N PHE A 81 -8.64 14.87 11.73
CA PHE A 81 -9.40 13.75 12.28
C PHE A 81 -10.90 13.92 12.02
N LYS A 82 -11.41 15.14 12.15
CA LYS A 82 -12.78 15.49 11.81
C LYS A 82 -13.11 15.18 10.34
N ALA A 83 -12.31 15.71 9.42
CA ALA A 83 -12.52 15.53 7.98
C ALA A 83 -12.42 14.06 7.56
N TYR A 84 -11.46 13.32 8.11
CA TYR A 84 -11.30 11.90 7.83
C TYR A 84 -12.49 11.08 8.35
N GLY A 85 -12.99 11.37 9.56
CA GLY A 85 -14.21 10.74 10.08
C GLY A 85 -15.42 10.98 9.19
N LEU A 86 -15.64 12.24 8.78
CA LEU A 86 -16.72 12.60 7.85
C LEU A 86 -16.59 11.89 6.51
N ARG A 87 -15.37 11.81 5.96
CA ARG A 87 -15.07 11.08 4.72
C ARG A 87 -15.40 9.60 4.86
N ALA A 88 -14.94 8.96 5.93
CA ALA A 88 -15.17 7.54 6.18
C ALA A 88 -16.67 7.22 6.34
N SER A 89 -17.37 8.03 7.12
CA SER A 89 -18.82 7.97 7.30
C SER A 89 -19.59 8.17 5.98
N LYS A 90 -19.13 9.07 5.10
CA LYS A 90 -19.73 9.30 3.78
C LYS A 90 -19.58 8.08 2.87
N VAL A 91 -18.40 7.46 2.83
CA VAL A 91 -18.13 6.26 2.01
C VAL A 91 -18.96 5.07 2.47
N ILE A 92 -18.97 4.78 3.78
CA ILE A 92 -19.59 3.55 4.29
C ILE A 92 -21.14 3.60 4.29
N LYS A 93 -21.71 4.80 4.18
CA LYS A 93 -23.16 5.02 4.10
C LYS A 93 -23.72 4.68 2.73
N ASP A 94 -22.90 4.67 1.67
CA ASP A 94 -23.36 4.30 0.33
C ASP A 94 -23.67 2.79 0.27
N PRO A 95 -24.94 2.39 0.08
CA PRO A 95 -25.32 0.98 0.03
C PRO A 95 -24.68 0.21 -1.14
N LYS A 96 -24.23 0.90 -2.19
CA LYS A 96 -23.52 0.27 -3.31
C LYS A 96 -22.12 -0.17 -2.93
N LEU A 97 -21.46 0.60 -2.07
CA LEU A 97 -20.09 0.36 -1.61
C LEU A 97 -20.08 -0.50 -0.35
N ASN A 98 -21.13 -0.38 0.47
CA ASN A 98 -21.33 -1.16 1.69
C ASN A 98 -22.66 -1.94 1.65
N PRO A 99 -22.77 -2.95 0.76
CA PRO A 99 -23.94 -3.82 0.75
C PRO A 99 -24.04 -4.58 2.07
N ARG A 100 -25.27 -4.81 2.53
CA ARG A 100 -25.51 -5.66 3.70
C ARG A 100 -25.57 -7.12 3.27
N GLY A 101 -24.94 -7.98 4.06
CA GLY A 101 -25.06 -9.43 3.88
C GLY A 101 -26.51 -9.89 3.93
N SER A 102 -26.86 -10.76 3.00
CA SER A 102 -28.17 -11.44 2.92
C SER A 102 -28.00 -12.94 3.21
N ARG A 103 -29.11 -13.66 3.37
CA ARG A 103 -29.10 -15.13 3.53
C ARG A 103 -28.41 -15.87 2.37
N GLU A 104 -28.39 -15.27 1.17
CA GLU A 104 -27.74 -15.84 -0.02
C GLU A 104 -26.21 -15.92 0.13
N HIS A 105 -25.63 -15.07 0.98
CA HIS A 105 -24.20 -15.04 1.26
C HIS A 105 -23.78 -16.09 2.31
N GLY A 106 -24.74 -16.83 2.88
CA GLY A 106 -24.49 -17.92 3.82
C GLY A 106 -23.62 -17.49 5.00
N ILE A 107 -22.58 -18.27 5.28
CA ILE A 107 -21.64 -18.05 6.39
C ILE A 107 -20.80 -16.76 6.25
N PHE A 108 -20.76 -16.15 5.07
CA PHE A 108 -19.99 -14.94 4.81
C PHE A 108 -20.83 -13.67 4.91
N ALA A 109 -22.12 -13.76 5.22
CA ALA A 109 -23.02 -12.60 5.29
C ALA A 109 -22.46 -11.46 6.17
N ASP A 110 -21.85 -11.79 7.31
CA ASP A 110 -21.29 -10.80 8.23
C ASP A 110 -19.98 -10.14 7.75
N HIS A 111 -19.38 -10.68 6.69
CA HIS A 111 -18.16 -10.18 6.05
C HIS A 111 -18.44 -9.37 4.78
N ILE A 112 -19.70 -9.30 4.34
CA ILE A 112 -20.11 -8.50 3.18
C ILE A 112 -20.10 -7.01 3.54
N GLY A 113 -19.65 -6.19 2.59
CA GLY A 113 -19.62 -4.74 2.72
C GLY A 113 -18.23 -4.17 3.01
N ALA A 114 -18.18 -2.86 3.19
CA ALA A 114 -16.96 -2.10 3.42
C ALA A 114 -16.32 -2.42 4.78
N ASP A 115 -15.01 -2.65 4.81
CA ASP A 115 -14.28 -2.92 6.05
C ASP A 115 -13.78 -1.62 6.69
N GLY A 116 -14.56 -1.12 7.65
CA GLY A 116 -14.19 0.03 8.50
C GLY A 116 -13.73 -0.37 9.90
N THR A 117 -13.42 -1.65 10.14
CA THR A 117 -13.17 -2.21 11.48
C THR A 117 -12.02 -1.49 12.19
N THR A 118 -10.90 -1.29 11.50
CA THR A 118 -9.71 -0.62 12.06
C THR A 118 -9.91 0.88 12.29
N ILE A 119 -10.74 1.53 11.47
CA ILE A 119 -11.12 2.94 11.67
C ILE A 119 -12.01 3.08 12.90
N TRP A 120 -13.02 2.22 13.04
CA TRP A 120 -13.91 2.27 14.21
C TRP A 120 -13.16 1.95 15.50
N ALA A 121 -12.30 0.92 15.47
CA ALA A 121 -11.41 0.59 16.59
C ALA A 121 -10.50 1.77 16.98
N ALA A 122 -9.97 2.49 15.99
CA ALA A 122 -9.17 3.69 16.24
C ALA A 122 -10.01 4.81 16.88
N ALA A 123 -11.21 5.07 16.34
CA ALA A 123 -12.11 6.11 16.83
C ALA A 123 -12.57 5.87 18.28
N THR A 124 -12.79 4.62 18.68
CA THR A 124 -13.11 4.22 20.07
C THR A 124 -11.88 4.10 20.97
N SER A 125 -10.67 4.25 20.42
CA SER A 125 -9.39 4.13 21.14
C SER A 125 -8.69 5.46 21.40
N GLY A 126 -9.11 6.55 20.74
CA GLY A 126 -8.61 7.91 20.94
C GLY A 126 -7.89 8.49 19.71
N SER A 127 -7.59 9.79 19.76
CA SER A 127 -6.99 10.53 18.64
C SER A 127 -5.63 9.97 18.18
N ALA A 128 -4.78 9.52 19.10
CA ALA A 128 -3.51 8.90 18.74
C ALA A 128 -3.70 7.59 17.97
N ALA A 129 -4.74 6.82 18.27
CA ALA A 129 -5.08 5.61 17.52
C ALA A 129 -5.63 5.93 16.13
N ILE A 130 -6.42 7.00 15.99
CA ILE A 130 -6.85 7.53 14.68
C ILE A 130 -5.62 7.90 13.85
N ALA A 131 -4.67 8.63 14.44
CA ALA A 131 -3.44 8.99 13.77
C ALA A 131 -2.64 7.75 13.33
N ALA A 132 -2.53 6.72 14.19
CA ALA A 132 -1.87 5.45 13.84
C ALA A 132 -2.58 4.71 12.68
N HIS A 133 -3.92 4.82 12.59
CA HIS A 133 -4.65 4.33 11.43
C HIS A 133 -4.33 5.11 10.15
N LEU A 134 -4.23 6.44 10.23
CA LEU A 134 -3.81 7.28 9.10
C LEU A 134 -2.41 6.90 8.59
N LEU A 135 -1.49 6.58 9.50
CA LEU A 135 -0.18 6.03 9.14
C LEU A 135 -0.31 4.68 8.41
N ALA A 136 -1.17 3.78 8.90
CA ALA A 136 -1.43 2.51 8.24
C ALA A 136 -1.93 2.71 6.81
N CYS A 137 -2.80 3.70 6.55
CA CYS A 137 -3.23 4.04 5.20
C CYS A 137 -2.10 4.57 4.30
N MET A 138 -1.13 5.32 4.84
CA MET A 138 0.05 5.75 4.07
C MET A 138 0.94 4.56 3.69
N LEU A 139 1.23 3.69 4.67
CA LEU A 139 2.05 2.50 4.44
C LEU A 139 1.37 1.51 3.50
N ALA A 140 0.07 1.28 3.67
CA ALA A 140 -0.74 0.40 2.84
C ALA A 140 -0.78 0.85 1.38
N ARG A 141 -0.78 2.16 1.12
CA ARG A 141 -0.80 2.70 -0.23
C ARG A 141 0.57 2.64 -0.92
N MET A 142 1.65 2.82 -0.16
CA MET A 142 3.01 2.87 -0.71
C MET A 142 3.63 1.49 -0.83
N TRP A 143 3.52 0.65 0.20
CA TRP A 143 4.32 -0.57 0.33
C TRP A 143 3.48 -1.83 0.13
N PRO A 144 4.07 -2.94 -0.37
CA PRO A 144 3.44 -4.26 -0.32
C PRO A 144 3.18 -4.73 1.14
N PRO A 145 2.24 -5.67 1.36
CA PRO A 145 1.85 -6.09 2.72
C PRO A 145 3.02 -6.56 3.60
N ALA A 146 3.95 -7.34 3.04
CA ALA A 146 5.09 -7.87 3.79
C ALA A 146 6.08 -6.76 4.21
N GLU A 147 6.28 -5.77 3.36
CA GLU A 147 7.14 -4.62 3.62
C GLU A 147 6.50 -3.68 4.64
N ALA A 148 5.22 -3.33 4.47
CA ALA A 148 4.48 -2.51 5.43
C ALA A 148 4.47 -3.14 6.83
N THR A 149 4.26 -4.47 6.92
CA THR A 149 4.32 -5.19 8.20
C THR A 149 5.72 -5.12 8.83
N SER A 150 6.77 -5.13 8.00
CA SER A 150 8.16 -5.06 8.48
C SER A 150 8.52 -3.64 8.95
N ILE A 151 8.03 -2.60 8.26
CA ILE A 151 8.12 -1.20 8.69
C ILE A 151 7.43 -1.02 10.05
N TRP A 152 6.20 -1.53 10.20
CA TRP A 152 5.50 -1.51 11.48
C TRP A 152 6.28 -2.21 12.59
N ALA A 153 6.86 -3.39 12.31
CA ALA A 153 7.65 -4.12 13.29
C ALA A 153 8.90 -3.33 13.73
N GLU A 154 9.56 -2.64 12.81
CA GLU A 154 10.70 -1.76 13.09
C GLU A 154 10.31 -0.56 13.97
N LEU A 155 9.24 0.16 13.61
CA LEU A 155 8.71 1.27 14.39
C LEU A 155 8.36 0.86 15.81
N VAL A 156 7.68 -0.28 15.96
CA VAL A 156 7.30 -0.82 17.27
C VAL A 156 8.54 -1.26 18.05
N ALA A 157 9.52 -1.90 17.42
CA ALA A 157 10.75 -2.34 18.08
C ALA A 157 11.55 -1.16 18.62
N GLU A 158 11.59 -0.03 17.90
CA GLU A 158 12.28 1.16 18.36
C GLU A 158 11.59 1.81 19.57
N ARG A 159 10.26 1.92 19.53
CA ARG A 159 9.46 2.49 20.63
C ARG A 159 9.30 1.53 21.83
N LYS A 160 9.52 0.23 21.66
CA LYS A 160 9.61 -0.74 22.76
C LYS A 160 10.80 -0.47 23.69
N ARG A 161 11.82 0.27 23.24
CA ARG A 161 12.92 0.68 24.14
C ARG A 161 12.44 1.66 25.22
N THR A 162 11.36 2.38 24.97
CA THR A 162 10.78 3.38 25.88
C THR A 162 9.44 2.94 26.48
N SER A 163 8.89 1.78 26.09
CA SER A 163 7.59 1.28 26.57
C SER A 163 7.54 -0.25 26.62
N HIS A 164 6.81 -0.82 27.59
CA HIS A 164 6.65 -2.29 27.73
C HIS A 164 5.51 -2.87 26.86
N ILE A 165 4.99 -2.10 25.89
CA ILE A 165 3.86 -2.51 25.06
C ILE A 165 4.29 -3.59 24.08
N GLN A 166 3.63 -4.76 24.14
CA GLN A 166 3.86 -5.87 23.22
C GLN A 166 2.80 -5.92 22.13
N LEU A 167 3.26 -5.81 20.88
CA LEU A 167 2.49 -6.07 19.67
C LEU A 167 3.19 -7.16 18.87
N ASP A 168 2.40 -8.15 18.45
CA ASP A 168 2.88 -9.25 17.63
C ASP A 168 2.78 -8.91 16.16
N ARG A 169 3.66 -9.53 15.35
CA ARG A 169 3.74 -9.27 13.90
C ARG A 169 2.42 -9.61 13.18
N GLU A 170 1.66 -10.58 13.69
CA GLU A 170 0.34 -10.93 13.17
C GLU A 170 -0.69 -9.82 13.43
N GLN A 171 -0.65 -9.19 14.61
CA GLN A 171 -1.52 -8.04 14.91
C GLN A 171 -1.22 -6.87 13.97
N LEU A 172 0.06 -6.61 13.70
CA LEU A 172 0.50 -5.56 12.77
C LEU A 172 0.06 -5.87 11.33
N ALA A 173 0.17 -7.13 10.90
CA ALA A 173 -0.31 -7.55 9.59
C ALA A 173 -1.83 -7.41 9.46
N ARG A 174 -2.60 -7.75 10.50
CA ARG A 174 -4.06 -7.57 10.53
C ARG A 174 -4.45 -6.08 10.50
N TRP A 175 -3.71 -5.23 11.21
CA TRP A 175 -3.91 -3.78 11.19
C TRP A 175 -3.70 -3.19 9.79
N ASP A 176 -2.58 -3.55 9.13
CA ASP A 176 -2.27 -3.14 7.75
C ASP A 176 -3.30 -3.69 6.75
N ALA A 177 -3.71 -4.96 6.91
CA ALA A 177 -4.74 -5.56 6.06
C ALA A 177 -6.08 -4.82 6.16
N GLY A 178 -6.50 -4.40 7.36
CA GLY A 178 -7.70 -3.59 7.55
C GLY A 178 -7.60 -2.23 6.88
N ALA A 179 -6.43 -1.56 6.96
CA ALA A 179 -6.21 -0.31 6.24
C ALA A 179 -6.28 -0.51 4.72
N ARG A 180 -5.70 -1.58 4.17
CA ARG A 180 -5.80 -1.92 2.73
C ARG A 180 -7.23 -2.21 2.29
N ALA A 181 -7.97 -2.97 3.08
CA ALA A 181 -9.37 -3.28 2.80
C ALA A 181 -10.20 -1.99 2.72
N TRP A 182 -9.98 -1.07 3.66
CA TRP A 182 -10.59 0.26 3.64
C TRP A 182 -10.21 1.07 2.40
N LEU A 183 -8.90 1.17 2.09
CA LEU A 183 -8.42 1.93 0.93
C LEU A 183 -9.05 1.45 -0.38
N SER A 184 -9.25 0.15 -0.54
CA SER A 184 -9.90 -0.44 -1.71
C SER A 184 -11.34 0.07 -1.89
N THR A 185 -12.13 0.08 -0.81
CA THR A 185 -13.50 0.61 -0.84
C THR A 185 -13.51 2.11 -1.13
N ALA A 186 -12.66 2.87 -0.44
CA ALA A 186 -12.62 4.31 -0.59
C ALA A 186 -12.08 4.75 -1.96
N ASP A 187 -11.16 3.99 -2.56
CA ASP A 187 -10.68 4.21 -3.93
C ASP A 187 -11.79 4.01 -4.97
N GLU A 188 -12.69 3.04 -4.77
CA GLU A 188 -13.84 2.89 -5.65
C GLU A 188 -14.86 4.02 -5.44
N ALA A 189 -15.06 4.48 -4.20
CA ALA A 189 -15.95 5.59 -3.87
C ALA A 189 -15.53 6.91 -4.53
N PHE A 190 -14.22 7.20 -4.53
CA PHE A 190 -13.65 8.45 -5.05
C PHE A 190 -12.80 8.23 -6.30
N LYS A 191 -13.16 7.24 -7.12
CA LYS A 191 -12.39 6.79 -8.28
C LYS A 191 -11.96 7.92 -9.23
N LEU A 192 -12.82 8.92 -9.46
CA LEU A 192 -12.49 10.05 -10.33
C LEU A 192 -11.42 10.95 -9.69
N ASN A 193 -11.68 11.44 -8.48
CA ASN A 193 -10.78 12.32 -7.74
C ASN A 193 -9.43 11.64 -7.48
N GLN A 194 -9.47 10.37 -7.08
CA GLN A 194 -8.29 9.55 -6.86
C GLN A 194 -7.46 9.40 -8.15
N LYS A 195 -8.09 9.07 -9.29
CA LYS A 195 -7.39 9.01 -10.57
C LYS A 195 -6.77 10.34 -10.95
N GLN A 196 -7.49 11.45 -10.77
CA GLN A 196 -7.01 12.78 -11.10
C GLN A 196 -5.81 13.17 -10.23
N LEU A 197 -5.86 12.89 -8.92
CA LEU A 197 -4.74 13.12 -8.01
C LEU A 197 -3.53 12.26 -8.40
N LEU A 198 -3.73 10.96 -8.65
CA LEU A 198 -2.65 10.06 -9.05
C LEU A 198 -2.01 10.48 -10.39
N LEU A 199 -2.78 10.98 -11.36
CA LEU A 199 -2.22 11.53 -12.60
C LEU A 199 -1.29 12.73 -12.34
N ILE A 200 -1.58 13.55 -11.33
CA ILE A 200 -0.70 14.66 -10.94
C ILE A 200 0.57 14.11 -10.29
N ILE A 201 0.40 13.22 -9.30
CA ILE A 201 1.49 12.58 -8.56
C ILE A 201 2.48 11.87 -9.50
N ASN A 202 1.98 11.15 -10.50
CA ASN A 202 2.81 10.44 -11.48
C ASN A 202 3.69 11.36 -12.33
N ASN A 203 3.40 12.67 -12.39
CA ASN A 203 4.16 13.63 -13.19
C ASN A 203 5.11 14.48 -12.34
N ILE A 204 5.23 14.18 -11.04
CA ILE A 204 6.05 14.89 -10.08
C ILE A 204 7.16 13.94 -9.64
N GLY A 205 8.43 14.35 -9.67
CA GLY A 205 9.57 13.54 -9.21
C GLY A 205 10.07 14.02 -7.85
N ILE A 206 9.28 13.82 -6.79
CA ILE A 206 9.58 14.34 -5.44
C ILE A 206 9.60 13.18 -4.43
N PRO A 207 10.65 13.06 -3.59
CA PRO A 207 10.69 12.05 -2.54
C PRO A 207 9.68 12.34 -1.42
N VAL A 208 9.12 11.29 -0.81
CA VAL A 208 8.29 11.39 0.40
C VAL A 208 9.10 11.94 1.57
N THR A 209 10.34 11.46 1.72
CA THR A 209 11.30 11.92 2.72
C THR A 209 12.72 11.70 2.21
N THR A 210 13.67 12.47 2.73
CA THR A 210 15.11 12.31 2.46
C THR A 210 15.85 11.69 3.65
N GLU A 211 15.12 11.28 4.69
CA GLU A 211 15.71 10.69 5.89
C GLU A 211 16.33 9.31 5.63
N SER A 212 17.44 9.05 6.32
CA SER A 212 18.23 7.84 6.13
C SER A 212 17.81 6.66 7.02
N LYS A 213 17.03 6.90 8.07
CA LYS A 213 16.53 5.85 8.98
C LYS A 213 15.04 5.61 8.72
N VAL A 214 14.62 4.34 8.83
CA VAL A 214 13.22 3.95 8.56
C VAL A 214 12.26 4.65 9.50
N SER A 215 12.54 4.60 10.80
CA SER A 215 11.69 5.21 11.81
C SER A 215 11.57 6.71 11.64
N ASP A 216 12.69 7.41 11.57
CA ASP A 216 12.72 8.86 11.37
C ASP A 216 12.01 9.24 10.06
N GLY A 217 12.29 8.55 8.96
CA GLY A 217 11.66 8.81 7.67
C GLY A 217 10.14 8.61 7.67
N VAL A 218 9.65 7.56 8.34
CA VAL A 218 8.22 7.29 8.46
C VAL A 218 7.52 8.27 9.39
N ILE A 219 8.11 8.57 10.55
CA ILE A 219 7.52 9.52 11.50
C ILE A 219 7.49 10.93 10.91
N VAL A 220 8.59 11.39 10.28
CA VAL A 220 8.65 12.72 9.65
C VAL A 220 7.65 12.83 8.51
N ALA A 221 7.58 11.83 7.61
CA ALA A 221 6.62 11.86 6.52
C ALA A 221 5.17 11.87 7.03
N TRP A 222 4.87 11.07 8.03
CA TRP A 222 3.55 11.00 8.64
C TRP A 222 3.15 12.32 9.31
N GLN A 223 4.05 12.93 10.08
CA GLN A 223 3.82 14.22 10.73
C GLN A 223 3.66 15.35 9.71
N ASP A 224 4.52 15.41 8.69
CA ASP A 224 4.45 16.42 7.63
C ASP A 224 3.13 16.35 6.86
N ALA A 225 2.68 15.14 6.51
CA ALA A 225 1.39 14.93 5.88
C ALA A 225 0.24 15.40 6.79
N MET A 226 0.24 15.01 8.07
CA MET A 226 -0.83 15.39 9.00
C MET A 226 -0.90 16.91 9.21
N LEU A 227 0.25 17.55 9.48
CA LEU A 227 0.33 18.99 9.71
C LEU A 227 -0.04 19.81 8.47
N THR A 228 0.39 19.37 7.28
CA THR A 228 0.05 20.05 6.03
C THR A 228 -1.45 19.99 5.77
N LEU A 229 -2.08 18.81 5.94
CA LEU A 229 -3.51 18.66 5.71
C LEU A 229 -4.35 19.33 6.78
N GLU A 230 -3.90 19.37 8.03
CA GLU A 230 -4.53 20.17 9.09
C GLU A 230 -4.64 21.64 8.70
N LYS A 231 -3.54 22.24 8.21
CA LYS A 231 -3.53 23.64 7.75
C LYS A 231 -4.44 23.85 6.54
N LEU A 232 -4.44 22.93 5.57
CA LEU A 232 -5.34 23.00 4.41
C LEU A 232 -6.81 22.98 4.83
N LEU A 233 -7.18 22.10 5.76
CA LEU A 233 -8.54 21.99 6.29
C LEU A 233 -8.92 23.20 7.16
N ALA A 234 -7.95 23.87 7.77
CA ALA A 234 -8.14 25.16 8.44
C ALA A 234 -8.29 26.34 7.46
N GLY A 235 -8.15 26.11 6.15
CA GLY A 235 -8.29 27.14 5.11
C GLY A 235 -6.98 27.78 4.66
N GLU A 236 -5.83 27.33 5.18
CA GLU A 236 -4.52 27.84 4.80
C GLU A 236 -3.98 27.08 3.58
N SER A 237 -3.93 27.75 2.44
CA SER A 237 -3.31 27.20 1.23
C SER A 237 -1.84 26.83 1.45
N GLN A 238 -1.45 25.65 1.00
CA GLN A 238 -0.10 25.10 1.24
C GLN A 238 0.68 24.97 -0.07
N SER A 239 1.98 25.28 -0.01
CA SER A 239 2.93 24.94 -1.08
C SER A 239 3.65 23.64 -0.70
N VAL A 240 3.41 22.58 -1.46
CA VAL A 240 3.94 21.25 -1.16
C VAL A 240 5.28 21.06 -1.89
N LYS A 241 6.32 20.76 -1.11
CA LYS A 241 7.70 20.54 -1.58
C LYS A 241 8.19 19.11 -1.41
N ALA A 242 7.55 18.34 -0.52
CA ALA A 242 7.82 16.94 -0.25
C ALA A 242 6.66 16.06 -0.75
N GLY A 243 6.92 14.78 -0.98
CA GLY A 243 5.91 13.82 -1.42
C GLY A 243 4.92 13.39 -0.32
N ALA A 244 5.28 13.59 0.96
CA ALA A 244 4.49 13.10 2.08
C ALA A 244 3.05 13.66 2.13
N PRO A 245 2.79 14.98 1.95
CA PRO A 245 1.42 15.48 1.92
C PRO A 245 0.61 14.92 0.74
N LEU A 246 1.24 14.71 -0.42
CA LEU A 246 0.58 14.09 -1.58
C LEU A 246 0.19 12.63 -1.31
N LEU A 247 1.07 11.89 -0.64
CA LEU A 247 0.75 10.54 -0.16
C LEU A 247 -0.43 10.58 0.83
N GLY A 248 -0.41 11.50 1.81
CA GLY A 248 -1.51 11.71 2.75
C GLY A 248 -2.85 11.99 2.07
N LEU A 249 -2.90 12.95 1.13
CA LEU A 249 -4.11 13.26 0.34
C LEU A 249 -4.69 12.01 -0.33
N SER A 250 -3.82 11.23 -0.98
CA SER A 250 -4.23 10.01 -1.68
C SER A 250 -4.65 8.89 -0.72
N SER A 251 -4.01 8.76 0.44
CA SER A 251 -4.29 7.73 1.45
C SER A 251 -5.50 8.01 2.32
N TRP A 252 -5.88 9.28 2.50
CA TRP A 252 -6.99 9.66 3.38
C TRP A 252 -8.22 10.13 2.61
N HIS A 253 -8.17 10.03 1.27
CA HIS A 253 -9.25 10.36 0.33
C HIS A 253 -9.75 11.79 0.51
N LEU A 254 -8.80 12.72 0.64
CA LEU A 254 -9.04 14.16 0.76
C LEU A 254 -8.50 14.84 -0.50
N TYR A 255 -9.34 15.56 -1.23
CA TYR A 255 -9.01 16.07 -2.57
C TYR A 255 -9.16 17.59 -2.66
N PRO A 256 -8.22 18.38 -2.13
CA PRO A 256 -8.25 19.84 -2.27
C PRO A 256 -8.05 20.23 -3.74
N ASP A 257 -8.50 21.43 -4.08
CA ASP A 257 -8.15 22.05 -5.35
C ASP A 257 -6.63 22.29 -5.42
N MET A 258 -6.05 22.14 -6.61
CA MET A 258 -4.60 22.17 -6.81
C MET A 258 -4.20 23.18 -7.88
N LEU A 259 -3.06 23.84 -7.68
CA LEU A 259 -2.39 24.69 -8.64
C LEU A 259 -1.04 24.05 -8.99
N VAL A 260 -0.93 23.50 -10.19
CA VAL A 260 0.29 22.83 -10.66
C VAL A 260 1.11 23.82 -11.50
N LEU A 261 2.29 24.19 -10.98
CA LEU A 261 3.23 25.10 -11.60
C LEU A 261 4.27 24.29 -12.38
N GLY A 262 3.93 23.95 -13.62
CA GLY A 262 4.82 23.27 -14.56
C GLY A 262 5.19 24.11 -15.78
N ASP A 263 5.29 23.47 -16.95
CA ASP A 263 5.49 24.20 -18.23
C ASP A 263 4.37 25.21 -18.50
N ALA A 264 3.17 24.94 -17.98
CA ALA A 264 2.07 25.87 -17.89
C ALA A 264 1.41 25.76 -16.51
N VAL A 265 0.91 26.89 -16.01
CA VAL A 265 0.12 26.92 -14.77
C VAL A 265 -1.22 26.25 -15.04
N LYS A 266 -1.50 25.15 -14.31
CA LYS A 266 -2.75 24.41 -14.43
C LYS A 266 -3.50 24.42 -13.10
N THR A 267 -4.70 24.98 -13.11
CA THR A 267 -5.63 24.91 -11.99
C THR A 267 -6.48 23.65 -12.13
N ILE A 268 -6.47 22.81 -11.11
CA ILE A 268 -7.18 21.54 -11.04
C ILE A 268 -8.22 21.66 -9.94
N ARG A 269 -9.50 21.60 -10.32
CA ARG A 269 -10.61 21.62 -9.38
C ARG A 269 -11.08 20.21 -9.08
N GLN A 270 -10.97 19.82 -7.81
CA GLN A 270 -11.46 18.56 -7.26
C GLN A 270 -12.84 18.75 -6.62
N ASN A 271 -13.19 19.98 -6.21
CA ASN A 271 -14.47 20.36 -5.60
C ASN A 271 -14.86 19.50 -4.38
N ASP A 272 -13.88 19.18 -3.54
CA ASP A 272 -14.11 18.42 -2.32
C ASP A 272 -14.75 19.32 -1.25
N ASP A 273 -15.91 18.89 -0.75
CA ASP A 273 -16.76 19.62 0.20
C ASP A 273 -16.17 19.75 1.60
N LEU A 274 -15.12 18.99 1.92
CA LEU A 274 -14.45 19.04 3.23
C LEU A 274 -13.45 20.19 3.35
N PHE A 275 -13.05 20.82 2.23
CA PHE A 275 -12.12 21.93 2.25
C PHE A 275 -12.86 23.28 2.20
N PRO A 276 -12.43 24.27 2.99
CA PRO A 276 -12.93 25.64 2.87
C PRO A 276 -12.70 26.20 1.46
N ALA A 277 -13.65 27.02 0.99
CA ALA A 277 -13.50 27.67 -0.31
C ALA A 277 -12.22 28.53 -0.36
N GLY A 278 -11.37 28.28 -1.37
CA GLY A 278 -10.11 29.00 -1.58
C GLY A 278 -8.87 28.32 -0.98
N ALA A 279 -9.04 27.29 -0.15
CA ALA A 279 -7.93 26.44 0.27
C ALA A 279 -7.41 25.65 -0.94
N LEU A 280 -6.13 25.82 -1.28
CA LEU A 280 -5.53 25.16 -2.43
C LEU A 280 -4.12 24.66 -2.15
N VAL A 281 -3.75 23.60 -2.86
CA VAL A 281 -2.40 23.02 -2.85
C VAL A 281 -1.63 23.53 -4.05
N THR A 282 -0.53 24.25 -3.83
CA THR A 282 0.38 24.67 -4.89
C THR A 282 1.54 23.67 -5.02
N LEU A 283 1.72 23.12 -6.22
CA LEU A 283 2.80 22.20 -6.56
C LEU A 283 3.80 22.91 -7.46
N GLY A 284 5.03 23.12 -6.97
CA GLY A 284 6.14 23.57 -7.80
C GLY A 284 6.82 22.38 -8.47
N LEU A 285 6.88 22.34 -9.81
CA LEU A 285 7.68 21.32 -10.50
C LEU A 285 9.16 21.65 -10.33
N GLN A 286 9.81 21.13 -9.29
CA GLN A 286 11.25 20.97 -9.31
C GLN A 286 11.60 19.57 -9.83
N ASN A 287 12.46 19.60 -10.84
CA ASN A 287 13.30 18.53 -11.36
C ASN A 287 12.78 17.77 -12.60
N LYS A 288 13.18 18.28 -13.79
CA LYS A 288 13.06 17.59 -15.09
C LYS A 288 14.08 16.45 -15.27
N GLU A 289 15.04 16.30 -14.34
CA GLU A 289 16.23 15.44 -14.52
C GLU A 289 16.18 14.10 -13.78
N LEU A 290 15.17 13.85 -12.93
CA LEU A 290 15.02 12.53 -12.31
C LEU A 290 14.44 11.53 -13.32
N MET A 291 15.18 10.45 -13.56
CA MET A 291 14.83 9.34 -14.46
C MET A 291 13.52 8.64 -14.06
N GLU A 292 13.06 8.84 -12.82
CA GLU A 292 11.87 8.23 -12.26
C GLU A 292 10.76 9.27 -12.03
N LYS A 293 9.58 8.99 -12.58
CA LYS A 293 8.40 9.84 -12.48
C LYS A 293 7.48 9.30 -11.37
N GLY A 294 7.07 10.15 -10.44
CA GLY A 294 6.18 9.79 -9.33
C GLY A 294 6.69 10.27 -7.97
N VAL A 295 5.79 10.25 -6.97
CA VAL A 295 6.22 10.37 -5.58
C VAL A 295 6.80 9.04 -5.15
N TYR A 296 8.08 9.04 -4.78
CA TYR A 296 8.82 7.84 -4.38
C TYR A 296 9.25 7.90 -2.92
N TRP A 297 9.40 6.74 -2.31
CA TRP A 297 9.81 6.60 -0.92
C TRP A 297 10.82 5.45 -0.80
N SER A 298 12.05 5.81 -0.46
CA SER A 298 13.13 4.83 -0.24
C SER A 298 13.37 4.69 1.27
N LEU A 299 13.37 3.45 1.77
CA LEU A 299 13.56 3.11 3.19
C LEU A 299 14.55 1.93 3.31
N PRO A 300 15.57 1.99 4.19
CA PRO A 300 16.46 0.87 4.42
C PRO A 300 15.85 -0.17 5.36
N LEU A 301 15.12 -1.13 4.80
CA LEU A 301 14.35 -2.12 5.58
C LEU A 301 15.27 -3.19 6.20
N ALA A 302 15.52 -3.08 7.50
CA ALA A 302 16.30 -4.06 8.26
C ALA A 302 15.48 -5.28 8.71
N PHE A 303 14.14 -5.20 8.69
CA PHE A 303 13.22 -6.22 9.22
C PHE A 303 12.52 -7.07 8.15
N LEU A 304 12.98 -7.00 6.89
CA LEU A 304 12.52 -7.92 5.84
C LEU A 304 12.95 -9.34 6.19
N ARG A 305 11.98 -10.27 6.33
CA ARG A 305 12.30 -11.71 6.48
C ARG A 305 13.16 -12.13 5.28
N TYR A 306 14.19 -12.94 5.55
CA TYR A 306 15.13 -13.55 4.61
C TYR A 306 16.37 -12.74 4.20
N TYR A 307 16.58 -11.51 4.70
CA TYR A 307 17.81 -10.75 4.42
C TYR A 307 18.61 -10.47 5.68
N SER A 308 19.93 -10.70 5.63
CA SER A 308 20.85 -10.55 6.77
C SER A 308 21.46 -9.14 6.88
N SER A 309 21.28 -8.29 5.86
CA SER A 309 21.72 -6.89 5.83
C SER A 309 20.56 -5.99 5.40
N PRO A 310 20.44 -4.75 5.92
CA PRO A 310 19.37 -3.82 5.52
C PRO A 310 19.36 -3.62 4.00
N VAL A 311 18.22 -3.91 3.37
CA VAL A 311 18.03 -3.71 1.94
C VAL A 311 17.33 -2.36 1.76
N ILE A 312 17.91 -1.47 0.95
CA ILE A 312 17.21 -0.25 0.53
C ILE A 312 16.04 -0.71 -0.33
N SER A 313 14.83 -0.60 0.19
CA SER A 313 13.61 -0.80 -0.57
C SER A 313 13.12 0.56 -1.06
N GLU A 314 12.65 0.62 -2.30
CA GLU A 314 12.08 1.81 -2.90
C GLU A 314 10.70 1.50 -3.42
N ALA A 315 9.73 2.30 -2.98
CA ALA A 315 8.36 2.22 -3.44
C ALA A 315 7.98 3.54 -4.12
N SER A 316 7.20 3.46 -5.20
CA SER A 316 6.69 4.65 -5.87
C SER A 316 5.18 4.60 -5.97
N LEU A 317 4.55 5.73 -5.67
CA LEU A 317 3.14 5.96 -5.95
C LEU A 317 3.01 6.31 -7.43
N ASN A 318 3.03 5.27 -8.27
CA ASN A 318 2.78 5.38 -9.71
C ASN A 318 1.50 4.62 -10.07
N ALA A 319 0.60 5.22 -10.85
CA ALA A 319 -0.62 4.52 -11.33
C ALA A 319 -0.32 3.25 -12.17
N PHE A 320 0.95 3.04 -12.54
CA PHE A 320 1.45 1.88 -13.27
C PHE A 320 2.27 0.91 -12.42
N SER A 321 2.28 1.02 -11.08
CA SER A 321 3.12 0.19 -10.18
C SER A 321 2.92 -1.33 -10.29
N SER A 322 1.82 -1.80 -10.87
CA SER A 322 1.57 -3.22 -11.17
C SER A 322 2.00 -3.66 -12.57
N ARG A 323 2.49 -2.74 -13.41
CA ARG A 323 2.93 -3.03 -14.78
C ARG A 323 4.44 -3.10 -14.80
N ILE A 324 4.95 -4.33 -14.76
CA ILE A 324 6.32 -4.62 -15.21
C ILE A 324 6.49 -4.01 -16.60
N SER A 325 7.54 -3.20 -16.78
CA SER A 325 7.90 -2.72 -18.12
C SER A 325 8.18 -3.94 -19.02
N LEU A 326 8.08 -3.79 -20.34
CA LEU A 326 8.41 -4.91 -21.24
C LEU A 326 9.85 -5.38 -21.00
N ASP A 327 10.78 -4.48 -20.68
CA ASP A 327 12.16 -4.83 -20.36
C ASP A 327 12.26 -5.65 -19.08
N GLN A 328 11.54 -5.27 -18.02
CA GLN A 328 11.47 -6.05 -16.79
C GLN A 328 10.76 -7.40 -17.00
N PHE A 329 9.71 -7.45 -17.83
CA PHE A 329 9.06 -8.69 -18.23
C PHE A 329 10.01 -9.59 -19.02
N LEU A 330 10.81 -9.04 -19.94
CA LEU A 330 11.84 -9.75 -20.68
C LEU A 330 12.96 -10.24 -19.77
N GLN A 331 13.34 -9.48 -18.74
CA GLN A 331 14.29 -9.91 -17.72
C GLN A 331 13.73 -11.04 -16.85
N VAL A 332 12.45 -10.98 -16.47
CA VAL A 332 11.76 -12.07 -15.76
C VAL A 332 11.64 -13.32 -16.64
N ALA A 333 11.29 -13.15 -17.92
CA ALA A 333 11.23 -14.23 -18.89
C ALA A 333 12.61 -14.87 -19.11
N LEU A 334 13.65 -14.05 -19.30
CA LEU A 334 15.03 -14.48 -19.44
C LEU A 334 15.53 -15.18 -18.16
N GLY A 335 15.27 -14.60 -16.99
CA GLY A 335 15.60 -15.18 -15.69
C GLY A 335 14.88 -16.50 -15.42
N SER A 336 13.63 -16.65 -15.86
CA SER A 336 12.88 -17.92 -15.80
C SER A 336 13.46 -18.97 -16.75
N LEU A 337 13.98 -18.54 -17.90
CA LEU A 337 14.61 -19.40 -18.90
C LEU A 337 16.02 -19.82 -18.49
N MET A 338 16.77 -18.93 -17.84
CA MET A 338 18.13 -19.16 -17.33
C MET A 338 18.15 -19.78 -15.92
N GLY A 339 17.08 -19.67 -15.14
CA GLY A 339 16.98 -20.32 -13.82
C GLY A 339 17.06 -21.85 -13.89
N GLN A 340 16.82 -22.43 -15.08
CA GLN A 340 17.04 -23.85 -15.37
C GLN A 340 18.52 -24.21 -15.62
N TRP A 341 19.40 -23.22 -15.78
CA TRP A 341 20.85 -23.43 -15.92
C TRP A 341 21.61 -23.50 -14.59
N ILE A 342 21.05 -22.97 -13.49
CA ILE A 342 21.71 -22.97 -12.20
C ILE A 342 21.38 -24.29 -11.49
N PRO A 343 22.36 -25.17 -11.21
CA PRO A 343 22.10 -26.38 -10.45
C PRO A 343 21.52 -25.98 -9.10
N SER A 344 20.33 -26.48 -8.74
CA SER A 344 19.86 -26.31 -7.37
C SER A 344 20.89 -26.93 -6.43
N GLU A 345 21.15 -26.31 -5.27
CA GLU A 345 22.03 -26.88 -4.23
C GLU A 345 21.58 -28.27 -3.73
N THR A 346 20.43 -28.78 -4.19
CA THR A 346 20.01 -30.16 -4.00
C THR A 346 20.54 -31.09 -5.10
N GLY A 347 21.85 -31.30 -5.11
CA GLY A 347 22.53 -32.55 -5.50
C GLY A 347 22.03 -33.34 -6.74
N ARG A 348 21.56 -32.70 -7.80
CA ARG A 348 21.28 -33.38 -9.08
C ARG A 348 22.34 -33.01 -10.11
N THR A 349 23.12 -34.00 -10.51
CA THR A 349 24.14 -33.91 -11.55
C THR A 349 23.50 -33.49 -12.88
N ALA A 350 24.14 -32.53 -13.55
CA ALA A 350 23.66 -31.85 -14.75
C ALA A 350 23.86 -32.66 -16.05
N GLU A 351 23.69 -33.98 -16.02
CA GLU A 351 23.99 -34.82 -17.19
C GLU A 351 22.76 -35.29 -18.00
N ASP A 352 21.53 -35.10 -17.53
CA ASP A 352 20.34 -35.65 -18.23
C ASP A 352 19.15 -34.68 -18.46
N ALA A 353 19.35 -33.36 -18.39
CA ALA A 353 18.29 -32.42 -18.76
C ALA A 353 18.42 -32.00 -20.25
N PRO A 354 17.61 -32.55 -21.18
CA PRO A 354 17.65 -32.10 -22.57
C PRO A 354 17.25 -30.61 -22.65
N PHE A 355 17.85 -29.90 -23.59
CA PHE A 355 17.63 -28.48 -23.91
C PHE A 355 16.15 -28.18 -24.28
N ASN A 356 15.24 -28.19 -23.29
CA ASN A 356 13.79 -28.06 -23.51
C ASN A 356 13.37 -26.63 -23.90
N TRP A 357 14.17 -25.60 -23.60
CA TRP A 357 13.85 -24.22 -23.98
C TRP A 357 13.90 -23.99 -25.49
N LEU A 358 14.79 -24.70 -26.20
CA LEU A 358 14.84 -24.69 -27.67
C LEU A 358 13.55 -25.28 -28.23
N GLN A 359 12.95 -26.29 -27.58
CA GLN A 359 11.64 -26.81 -27.96
C GLN A 359 10.51 -25.80 -27.66
N THR A 360 10.60 -25.08 -26.53
CA THR A 360 9.65 -24.04 -26.14
C THR A 360 9.65 -22.83 -27.09
N LEU A 361 10.79 -22.51 -27.72
CA LEU A 361 10.87 -21.51 -28.80
C LEU A 361 10.60 -22.10 -30.18
N HIS A 362 11.00 -23.35 -30.41
CA HIS A 362 10.79 -24.04 -31.69
C HIS A 362 9.31 -24.21 -32.00
N HIS A 363 8.48 -24.56 -31.02
CA HIS A 363 7.05 -24.82 -31.25
C HIS A 363 6.29 -23.56 -31.72
N PRO A 364 6.39 -22.40 -31.03
CA PRO A 364 5.78 -21.15 -31.50
C PRO A 364 6.40 -20.62 -32.80
N CYS A 365 7.73 -20.73 -32.98
CA CYS A 365 8.38 -20.31 -34.23
C CYS A 365 7.95 -21.17 -35.42
N LYS A 366 7.83 -22.49 -35.23
CA LYS A 366 7.33 -23.41 -36.25
C LYS A 366 5.86 -23.16 -36.54
N GLU A 367 5.05 -22.91 -35.52
CA GLU A 367 3.63 -22.57 -35.69
C GLU A 367 3.45 -21.26 -36.45
N PHE A 368 4.28 -20.23 -36.19
CA PHE A 368 4.29 -19.00 -36.98
C PHE A 368 4.71 -19.24 -38.44
N LEU A 369 5.78 -19.99 -38.68
CA LEU A 369 6.32 -20.27 -40.02
C LEU A 369 5.39 -21.17 -40.87
N THR A 370 4.54 -21.97 -40.23
CA THR A 370 3.62 -22.91 -40.91
C THR A 370 2.17 -22.43 -40.91
N ALA A 371 1.86 -21.32 -40.24
CA ALA A 371 0.52 -20.74 -40.25
C ALA A 371 0.17 -20.22 -41.65
N THR A 372 -1.00 -20.60 -42.15
CA THR A 372 -1.58 -20.12 -43.41
C THR A 372 -3.04 -19.70 -43.19
N GLY A 373 -3.59 -18.87 -44.09
CA GLY A 373 -4.99 -18.42 -44.03
C GLY A 373 -5.34 -17.61 -42.77
N HIS A 374 -6.47 -17.93 -42.13
CA HIS A 374 -6.99 -17.22 -40.96
C HIS A 374 -6.03 -17.29 -39.74
N LYS A 375 -5.36 -18.43 -39.56
CA LYS A 375 -4.42 -18.64 -38.45
C LYS A 375 -3.17 -17.77 -38.58
N PHE A 376 -2.72 -17.52 -39.81
CA PHE A 376 -1.65 -16.55 -40.07
C PHE A 376 -2.07 -15.12 -39.71
N GLN A 377 -3.32 -14.74 -40.04
CA GLN A 377 -3.83 -13.40 -39.71
C GLN A 377 -3.93 -13.17 -38.20
N GLU A 378 -4.37 -14.14 -37.42
CA GLU A 378 -4.43 -14.05 -35.96
C GLU A 378 -3.03 -13.91 -35.32
N VAL A 379 -2.09 -14.78 -35.70
CA VAL A 379 -0.72 -14.72 -35.16
C VAL A 379 -0.01 -13.44 -35.61
N HIS A 380 -0.25 -12.98 -36.84
CA HIS A 380 0.28 -11.72 -37.33
C HIS A 380 -0.33 -10.51 -36.62
N GLN A 381 -1.63 -10.52 -36.30
CA GLN A 381 -2.27 -9.48 -35.49
C GLN A 381 -1.71 -9.42 -34.07
N LEU A 382 -1.39 -10.57 -33.46
CA LEU A 382 -0.73 -10.61 -32.15
C LEU A 382 0.66 -9.95 -32.20
N VAL A 383 1.45 -10.23 -33.24
CA VAL A 383 2.77 -9.60 -33.45
C VAL A 383 2.64 -8.10 -33.74
N GLN A 384 1.65 -7.68 -34.54
CA GLN A 384 1.37 -6.27 -34.82
C GLN A 384 0.88 -5.50 -33.58
N CYS A 385 0.04 -6.12 -32.75
CA CYS A 385 -0.38 -5.57 -31.47
C CYS A 385 0.80 -5.36 -30.53
N GLY A 386 1.75 -6.32 -30.50
CA GLY A 386 3.02 -6.17 -29.78
C GLY A 386 3.85 -5.00 -30.30
N ARG A 387 4.03 -4.88 -31.62
CA ARG A 387 4.77 -3.77 -32.26
C ARG A 387 4.13 -2.39 -32.09
N ARG A 388 2.80 -2.29 -32.07
CA ARG A 388 2.08 -1.03 -31.81
C ARG A 388 2.31 -0.52 -30.39
N ARG A 389 2.47 -1.44 -29.42
CA ARG A 389 2.73 -1.08 -28.01
C ARG A 389 4.20 -0.82 -27.74
N PHE A 390 5.11 -1.46 -28.47
CA PHE A 390 6.55 -1.24 -28.41
C PHE A 390 7.19 -1.41 -29.80
N ALA A 391 7.70 -0.32 -30.40
CA ALA A 391 8.24 -0.33 -31.77
C ALA A 391 9.46 -1.28 -31.94
N SER A 392 10.19 -1.55 -30.86
CA SER A 392 11.36 -2.43 -30.79
C SER A 392 11.04 -3.90 -30.47
N PHE A 393 9.75 -4.26 -30.33
CA PHE A 393 9.28 -5.59 -29.91
C PHE A 393 9.90 -6.76 -30.70
N LEU A 394 10.22 -6.53 -31.97
CA LEU A 394 11.10 -7.37 -32.79
C LEU A 394 11.89 -6.44 -33.73
N SER A 395 13.22 -6.60 -33.78
CA SER A 395 14.09 -5.99 -34.80
C SER A 395 13.43 -6.07 -36.19
N PRO A 396 13.59 -5.09 -37.10
CA PRO A 396 12.91 -5.09 -38.39
C PRO A 396 13.16 -6.39 -39.16
N VAL A 397 12.23 -7.33 -39.04
CA VAL A 397 12.15 -8.51 -39.90
C VAL A 397 11.80 -7.99 -41.29
N ASN A 398 12.80 -7.94 -42.17
CA ASN A 398 12.57 -7.86 -43.61
C ASN A 398 11.92 -9.19 -44.02
N ILE A 399 10.60 -9.20 -44.17
CA ILE A 399 9.88 -10.35 -44.71
C ILE A 399 10.27 -10.46 -46.19
N PRO A 400 10.86 -11.58 -46.65
CA PRO A 400 11.16 -11.77 -48.06
C PRO A 400 9.86 -11.70 -48.87
N ARG A 401 9.83 -10.85 -49.89
CA ARG A 401 8.71 -10.55 -50.80
C ARG A 401 8.15 -11.76 -51.58
N ALA A 402 8.62 -12.98 -51.32
CA ALA A 402 8.37 -14.17 -52.14
C ALA A 402 7.04 -14.89 -51.85
N LEU A 403 6.28 -14.53 -50.81
CA LEU A 403 5.02 -15.22 -50.46
C LEU A 403 3.74 -14.40 -50.75
N ALA A 404 3.86 -13.21 -51.37
CA ALA A 404 2.72 -12.36 -51.71
C ALA A 404 2.13 -12.62 -53.11
N LEU A 405 2.57 -13.66 -53.84
CA LEU A 405 2.16 -13.93 -55.23
C LEU A 405 1.59 -15.34 -55.44
N GLN A 406 0.74 -15.84 -54.53
CA GLN A 406 -0.02 -17.09 -54.77
C GLN A 406 -1.50 -17.03 -54.34
N THR A 407 -2.12 -15.85 -54.34
CA THR A 407 -3.59 -15.74 -54.20
C THR A 407 -4.23 -14.88 -55.29
N SER A 408 -3.77 -15.05 -56.54
CA SER A 408 -4.45 -14.51 -57.71
C SER A 408 -4.30 -15.44 -58.91
N GLU A 409 -4.70 -16.70 -58.78
CA GLU A 409 -4.96 -17.60 -59.90
C GLU A 409 -5.78 -18.78 -59.40
N HIS A 410 -7.10 -18.62 -59.36
CA HIS A 410 -8.08 -19.60 -59.83
C HIS A 410 -9.47 -18.98 -59.79
N SER A 411 -10.09 -19.03 -60.97
CA SER A 411 -11.44 -18.64 -61.35
C SER A 411 -12.55 -19.33 -60.56
#